data_AF-A0A7S3E1F1-F1
#
_entry.id   AF-A0A7S3E1F1-F1
#
_cell.length_a   1.000
_cell.length_b   1.000
_cell.length_c   1.000
_cell.angle_alpha   90.00
_cell.angle_beta   90.00
_cell.angle_gamma   90.00
#
_symmetry.space_group_name_H-M   'P 1'
#
loop_
_entity.id
_entity.type
_entity.pdbx_description
1 polymer ?
#
loop_
_entity_poly.entity_id
_entity_poly.type
_entity_poly.pdbx_seq_one_letter_code
_entity_poly.pdbx_strand_id
1 'polypeptide(L)'
;MDLQALPHIFVTNPHISSVYESYWSAFEELRLLPESRTLDDEATLSSVLERLVEDHSAVITRLAIGLREVREKPIVGRMIDMDRFLDDMLTSRVARRILAENHIAFHRAVKAHHQEGGSDDDGDDDDFVGVVNTRLRVKAAIESAAEQATDACARALGEAPRIEVSCSDSLLLSYVPVHLHYVLVEVLKNSCRATVEQARNERGKLAPVEVRVRKDKAQGITNMLVLDEGSGLREDEVDRAFTYGWTTAIQPRPRQSSMLDAIGGDGGGVGTNAALLSGDEAPLAGLGFGLPLSRLYCRYFGGDLKVLPVGLGCGTAALIRFRHLSSDTQLYAPL
;
A
#
# COMPACT_ATOMS: atom_id res chain seq x y z
N MET A 1 -15.08 12.58 9.20
CA MET A 1 -13.65 12.83 8.88
C MET A 1 -13.36 14.27 9.23
N ASP A 2 -12.64 14.52 10.32
CA ASP A 2 -12.43 15.87 10.86
C ASP A 2 -11.24 16.58 10.20
N LEU A 3 -11.20 16.63 8.86
CA LEU A 3 -10.24 17.47 8.12
C LEU A 3 -10.35 18.95 8.54
N GLN A 4 -11.53 19.36 9.00
CA GLN A 4 -11.84 20.70 9.51
C GLN A 4 -11.27 20.97 10.92
N ALA A 5 -10.94 19.93 11.69
CA ALA A 5 -10.34 20.08 13.02
C ALA A 5 -8.80 20.19 12.98
N LEU A 6 -8.22 20.13 11.78
CA LEU A 6 -6.77 20.19 11.61
C LEU A 6 -6.24 21.61 11.81
N PRO A 7 -4.97 21.76 12.23
CA PRO A 7 -4.34 23.07 12.34
C PRO A 7 -4.45 23.86 11.02
N HIS A 8 -4.77 25.15 11.11
CA HIS A 8 -5.00 26.01 9.94
C HIS A 8 -3.85 25.97 8.90
N ILE A 9 -2.61 25.83 9.37
CA ILE A 9 -1.42 25.70 8.51
C ILE A 9 -1.43 24.45 7.61
N PHE A 10 -2.14 23.41 8.03
CA PHE A 10 -2.33 22.15 7.31
C PHE A 10 -3.49 22.29 6.31
N VAL A 11 -4.62 22.85 6.74
CA VAL A 11 -5.81 23.04 5.90
C VAL A 11 -5.54 24.01 4.74
N THR A 12 -4.70 25.03 4.94
CA THR A 12 -4.33 26.00 3.90
C THR A 12 -3.33 25.48 2.87
N ASN A 13 -2.77 24.29 3.05
CA ASN A 13 -1.89 23.71 2.05
C ASN A 13 -2.69 23.29 0.80
N PRO A 14 -2.31 23.69 -0.43
CA PRO A 14 -3.08 23.39 -1.64
C PRO A 14 -3.28 21.89 -1.90
N HIS A 15 -2.28 21.05 -1.61
CA HIS A 15 -2.40 19.61 -1.79
C HIS A 15 -3.39 19.00 -0.81
N ILE A 16 -3.36 19.43 0.46
CA ILE A 16 -4.31 18.96 1.48
C ILE A 16 -5.72 19.49 1.21
N SER A 17 -5.87 20.75 0.79
CA SER A 17 -7.16 21.33 0.38
C SER A 17 -7.77 20.54 -0.78
N SER A 18 -6.97 20.19 -1.80
CA SER A 18 -7.45 19.39 -2.92
C SER A 18 -7.94 18.00 -2.51
N VAL A 19 -7.33 17.39 -1.48
CA VAL A 19 -7.80 16.13 -0.91
C VAL A 19 -9.15 16.34 -0.22
N TYR A 20 -9.30 17.41 0.57
CA TYR A 20 -10.57 17.76 1.20
C TYR A 20 -11.67 17.98 0.16
N GLU A 21 -11.40 18.76 -0.89
CA GLU A 21 -12.35 19.03 -1.97
C GLU A 21 -12.77 17.76 -2.71
N SER A 22 -11.83 16.84 -2.95
CA SER A 22 -12.14 15.53 -3.57
C SER A 22 -13.10 14.72 -2.71
N TYR A 23 -12.86 14.64 -1.39
CA TYR A 23 -13.77 13.94 -0.47
C TYR A 23 -15.12 14.63 -0.31
N TRP A 24 -15.15 15.96 -0.33
CA TRP A 24 -16.38 16.74 -0.29
C TRP A 24 -17.23 16.48 -1.54
N SER A 25 -16.62 16.59 -2.71
CA SER A 25 -17.27 16.32 -4.01
C SER A 25 -17.84 14.90 -4.06
N ALA A 26 -17.06 13.90 -3.63
CA ALA A 26 -17.51 12.51 -3.57
C ALA A 26 -18.71 12.33 -2.63
N PHE A 27 -18.68 12.99 -1.47
CA PHE A 27 -19.80 12.95 -0.53
C PHE A 27 -21.06 13.59 -1.11
N GLU A 28 -20.95 14.77 -1.72
CA GLU A 28 -22.10 15.44 -2.35
C GLU A 28 -22.69 14.61 -3.47
N GLU A 29 -21.83 14.04 -4.32
CA GLU A 29 -22.25 13.17 -5.40
C GLU A 29 -22.98 11.93 -4.88
N LEU A 30 -22.37 11.16 -3.97
CA LEU A 30 -23.01 9.97 -3.38
C LEU A 30 -24.30 10.30 -2.64
N ARG A 31 -24.38 11.47 -2.00
CA ARG A 31 -25.59 11.94 -1.30
C ARG A 31 -26.74 12.27 -2.25
N LEU A 32 -26.44 12.73 -3.46
CA LEU A 32 -27.42 13.10 -4.47
C LEU A 32 -27.87 11.91 -5.33
N LEU A 33 -27.18 10.77 -5.26
CA LEU A 33 -27.60 9.57 -5.97
C LEU A 33 -28.94 9.06 -5.42
N PRO A 34 -29.90 8.73 -6.30
CA PRO A 34 -31.15 8.11 -5.87
C PRO A 34 -30.89 6.70 -5.31
N GLU A 35 -31.83 6.22 -4.50
CA GLU A 35 -31.80 4.84 -4.01
C GLU A 35 -31.87 3.86 -5.19
N SER A 36 -30.91 2.92 -5.26
CA SER A 36 -30.87 1.92 -6.32
C SER A 36 -32.00 0.91 -6.17
N ARG A 37 -32.92 0.88 -7.15
CA ARG A 37 -34.07 -0.05 -7.16
C ARG A 37 -34.11 -0.94 -8.39
N THR A 38 -33.36 -0.58 -9.42
CA THR A 38 -33.28 -1.31 -10.70
C THR A 38 -31.83 -1.67 -11.03
N LEU A 39 -31.64 -2.57 -12.00
CA LEU A 39 -30.30 -2.91 -12.52
C LEU A 39 -29.64 -1.71 -13.21
N ASP A 40 -30.42 -0.80 -13.80
CA ASP A 40 -29.89 0.42 -14.40
C ASP A 40 -29.40 1.42 -13.33
N ASP A 41 -30.12 1.52 -12.20
CA ASP A 41 -29.68 2.34 -11.06
C ASP A 41 -28.40 1.78 -10.43
N GLU A 42 -28.30 0.46 -10.31
CA GLU A 42 -27.10 -0.22 -9.83
C GLU A 42 -25.93 0.01 -10.81
N ALA A 43 -26.15 -0.12 -12.12
CA ALA A 43 -25.11 0.15 -13.10
C ALA A 43 -24.59 1.60 -13.04
N THR A 44 -25.49 2.55 -12.76
CA THR A 44 -25.15 3.96 -12.52
C THR A 44 -24.32 4.12 -11.25
N LEU A 45 -24.73 3.51 -10.13
CA LEU A 45 -23.98 3.52 -8.87
C LEU A 45 -22.57 2.96 -9.07
N SER A 46 -22.46 1.79 -9.70
CA SER A 46 -21.18 1.13 -9.98
C SER A 46 -20.26 2.02 -10.83
N SER A 47 -20.78 2.71 -11.85
CA SER A 47 -19.99 3.64 -12.66
C SER A 47 -19.49 4.86 -11.86
N VAL A 48 -20.32 5.39 -10.96
CA VAL A 48 -19.91 6.47 -10.05
C VAL A 48 -18.83 5.98 -9.09
N LEU A 49 -18.99 4.79 -8.50
CA LEU A 49 -17.98 4.20 -7.61
C LEU A 49 -16.66 3.95 -8.32
N GLU A 50 -16.66 3.44 -9.56
CA GLU A 50 -15.45 3.26 -10.37
C GLU A 50 -14.70 4.57 -10.56
N ARG A 51 -15.41 5.63 -10.96
CA ARG A 51 -14.80 6.95 -11.12
C ARG A 51 -14.31 7.50 -9.78
N LEU A 52 -15.07 7.37 -8.69
CA LEU A 52 -14.62 7.87 -7.39
C LEU A 52 -13.38 7.13 -6.89
N VAL A 53 -13.27 5.81 -7.09
CA VAL A 53 -12.06 5.05 -6.77
C VAL A 53 -10.85 5.57 -7.56
N GLU A 54 -11.06 5.87 -8.85
CA GLU A 54 -10.05 6.42 -9.75
C GLU A 54 -9.61 7.84 -9.34
N ASP A 55 -10.56 8.77 -9.18
CA ASP A 55 -10.33 10.18 -8.82
C ASP A 55 -9.56 10.31 -7.50
N HIS A 56 -9.77 9.37 -6.57
CA HIS A 56 -9.15 9.38 -5.26
C HIS A 56 -7.76 8.77 -5.25
N SER A 57 -7.22 8.24 -6.35
CA SER A 57 -5.94 7.51 -6.31
C SER A 57 -4.74 8.35 -5.88
N ALA A 58 -4.69 9.59 -6.35
CA ALA A 58 -3.60 10.53 -6.07
C ALA A 58 -3.63 11.10 -4.63
N VAL A 59 -4.62 10.74 -3.81
CA VAL A 59 -4.79 11.28 -2.45
C VAL A 59 -3.59 11.01 -1.55
N ILE A 60 -3.03 9.80 -1.56
CA ILE A 60 -1.88 9.47 -0.70
C ILE A 60 -0.66 10.31 -1.09
N THR A 61 -0.40 10.43 -2.39
CA THR A 61 0.68 11.26 -2.93
C THR A 61 0.49 12.73 -2.57
N ARG A 62 -0.71 13.28 -2.75
CA ARG A 62 -1.04 14.67 -2.37
C ARG A 62 -0.88 14.91 -0.87
N LEU A 63 -1.35 13.98 -0.03
CA LEU A 63 -1.16 14.05 1.43
C LEU A 63 0.31 14.04 1.80
N ALA A 64 1.11 13.17 1.19
CA ALA A 64 2.53 13.08 1.48
C ALA A 64 3.31 14.34 1.07
N ILE A 65 3.01 14.90 -0.11
CA ILE A 65 3.59 16.16 -0.58
C ILE A 65 3.17 17.31 0.36
N GLY A 66 1.87 17.43 0.65
CA GLY A 66 1.35 18.48 1.54
C GLY A 66 1.91 18.39 2.96
N LEU A 67 2.01 17.17 3.52
CA LEU A 67 2.63 16.94 4.82
C LEU A 67 4.11 17.38 4.81
N ARG A 68 4.86 17.04 3.76
CA ARG A 68 6.26 17.48 3.63
C ARG A 68 6.37 19.00 3.62
N GLU A 69 5.58 19.68 2.79
CA GLU A 69 5.59 21.14 2.69
C GLU A 69 5.22 21.82 4.02
N VAL A 70 4.26 21.27 4.76
CA VAL A 70 3.89 21.77 6.09
C VAL A 70 5.04 21.59 7.09
N ARG A 71 5.73 20.45 7.06
CA ARG A 71 6.86 20.16 7.96
C ARG A 71 8.11 21.00 7.68
N GLU A 72 8.30 21.42 6.43
CA GLU A 72 9.39 22.32 6.02
C GLU A 72 9.21 23.76 6.54
N LYS A 73 8.00 24.15 6.96
CA LYS A 73 7.75 25.51 7.47
C LYS A 73 8.50 25.75 8.79
N PRO A 74 9.25 26.86 8.91
CA PRO A 74 9.97 27.20 10.13
C PRO A 74 9.03 27.28 11.35
N ILE A 75 9.55 26.88 12.52
CA ILE A 75 8.92 27.00 13.85
C ILE A 75 7.78 26.01 14.12
N VAL A 76 6.75 25.95 13.28
CA VAL A 76 5.52 25.15 13.58
C VAL A 76 5.57 23.75 12.99
N GLY A 77 6.17 23.56 11.81
CA GLY A 77 6.09 22.30 11.05
C GLY A 77 6.61 21.06 11.79
N ARG A 78 7.60 21.22 12.67
CA ARG A 78 8.15 20.12 13.50
C ARG A 78 7.31 19.77 14.73
N MET A 79 6.39 20.63 15.13
CA MET A 79 5.52 20.42 16.30
C MET A 79 4.19 19.77 15.93
N ILE A 80 3.88 19.66 14.64
CA ILE A 80 2.63 19.08 14.16
C ILE A 80 2.80 17.56 14.10
N ASP A 81 2.15 16.87 15.04
CA ASP A 81 1.92 15.44 14.98
C ASP A 81 0.60 15.17 14.26
N MET A 82 0.69 14.51 13.10
CA MET A 82 -0.47 14.11 12.29
C MET A 82 -0.64 12.60 12.22
N ASP A 83 0.18 11.82 12.92
CA ASP A 83 0.23 10.37 12.69
C ASP A 83 -1.12 9.73 13.02
N ARG A 84 -1.72 10.10 14.16
CA ARG A 84 -3.06 9.63 14.53
C ARG A 84 -4.13 10.00 13.50
N PHE A 85 -4.12 11.25 13.02
CA PHE A 85 -5.08 11.72 12.03
C PHE A 85 -4.91 10.96 10.70
N LEU A 86 -3.67 10.79 10.24
CA LEU A 86 -3.35 10.07 9.01
C LEU A 86 -3.72 8.60 9.14
N ASP A 87 -3.48 7.96 10.28
CA ASP A 87 -3.94 6.61 10.56
C ASP A 87 -5.46 6.50 10.45
N ASP A 88 -6.22 7.38 11.11
CA ASP A 88 -7.68 7.36 11.06
C ASP A 88 -8.20 7.59 9.63
N MET A 89 -7.63 8.57 8.93
CA MET A 89 -8.01 8.96 7.57
C MET A 89 -7.68 7.87 6.55
N LEU A 90 -6.47 7.31 6.60
CA LEU A 90 -6.02 6.26 5.70
C LEU A 90 -6.71 4.93 5.99
N THR A 91 -6.99 4.60 7.25
CA THR A 91 -7.80 3.41 7.59
C THR A 91 -9.22 3.55 7.05
N SER A 92 -9.86 4.70 7.27
CA SER A 92 -11.19 4.99 6.69
C SER A 92 -11.18 4.94 5.16
N ARG A 93 -10.08 5.38 4.53
CA ARG A 93 -9.88 5.28 3.08
C ARG A 93 -9.77 3.82 2.62
N VAL A 94 -8.95 3.00 3.29
CA VAL A 94 -8.82 1.56 2.99
C VAL A 94 -10.19 0.89 3.10
N ALA A 95 -10.95 1.16 4.16
CA ALA A 95 -12.30 0.61 4.34
C ALA A 95 -13.26 0.95 3.19
N ARG A 96 -13.37 2.25 2.85
CA ARG A 96 -14.25 2.72 1.76
C ARG A 96 -13.84 2.14 0.41
N ARG A 97 -12.53 2.04 0.16
CA ARG A 97 -12.01 1.50 -1.09
C ARG A 97 -12.34 0.01 -1.24
N ILE A 98 -12.12 -0.79 -0.21
CA ILE A 98 -12.50 -2.22 -0.22
C ILE A 98 -14.00 -2.36 -0.50
N LEU A 99 -14.85 -1.57 0.17
CA LEU A 99 -16.30 -1.65 -0.04
C LEU A 99 -16.69 -1.31 -1.48
N ALA A 100 -16.12 -0.23 -2.03
CA ALA A 100 -16.38 0.20 -3.40
C ALA A 100 -15.87 -0.83 -4.42
N GLU A 101 -14.61 -1.25 -4.32
CA GLU A 101 -14.01 -2.23 -5.23
C GLU A 101 -14.70 -3.59 -5.16
N ASN A 102 -15.14 -4.01 -3.97
CA ASN A 102 -15.91 -5.24 -3.81
C ASN A 102 -17.28 -5.17 -4.48
N HIS A 103 -17.99 -4.04 -4.38
CA HIS A 103 -19.23 -3.81 -5.11
C HIS A 103 -19.00 -3.84 -6.63
N ILE A 104 -17.98 -3.12 -7.11
CA ILE A 104 -17.59 -3.09 -8.52
C ILE A 104 -17.24 -4.48 -9.05
N ALA A 105 -16.51 -5.28 -8.27
CA ALA A 105 -16.15 -6.65 -8.65
C ALA A 105 -17.40 -7.53 -8.83
N PHE A 106 -18.35 -7.47 -7.90
CA PHE A 106 -19.63 -8.19 -8.05
C PHE A 106 -20.43 -7.73 -9.25
N HIS A 107 -20.51 -6.43 -9.50
CA HIS A 107 -21.18 -5.89 -10.68
C HIS A 107 -20.61 -6.46 -11.98
N ARG A 108 -19.28 -6.48 -12.10
CA ARG A 108 -18.60 -7.01 -13.29
C ARG A 108 -18.87 -8.49 -13.48
N ALA A 109 -18.80 -9.29 -12.41
CA ALA A 109 -19.11 -10.71 -12.46
C ALA A 109 -20.55 -10.97 -12.92
N VAL A 110 -21.52 -10.23 -12.36
CA VAL A 110 -22.94 -10.34 -12.75
C VAL A 110 -23.14 -9.95 -14.23
N LYS A 111 -22.49 -8.88 -14.70
CA LYS A 111 -22.55 -8.46 -16.10
C LYS A 111 -21.94 -9.50 -17.05
N ALA A 112 -20.80 -10.08 -16.70
CA ALA A 112 -20.14 -11.12 -17.49
C ALA A 112 -21.07 -12.33 -17.68
N HIS A 113 -21.69 -12.82 -16.59
CA HIS A 113 -22.67 -13.90 -16.63
C HIS A 113 -23.94 -13.60 -17.46
N HIS A 114 -24.33 -12.33 -17.57
CA HIS A 114 -25.52 -11.94 -18.35
C HIS A 114 -25.22 -11.68 -19.84
N GLN A 115 -24.01 -11.27 -20.20
CA GLN A 115 -23.63 -10.90 -21.57
C GLN A 115 -23.01 -12.07 -22.35
N GLU A 116 -22.31 -12.98 -21.67
CA GLU A 116 -21.72 -14.17 -22.28
C GLU A 116 -22.49 -15.40 -21.83
N GLY A 117 -23.18 -16.04 -22.77
CA GLY A 117 -23.78 -17.36 -22.55
C GLY A 117 -22.69 -18.40 -22.31
N GLY A 118 -22.24 -18.51 -21.06
CA GLY A 118 -21.43 -19.59 -20.48
C GLY A 118 -20.33 -20.14 -21.37
N SER A 119 -19.19 -19.44 -21.45
CA SER A 119 -17.92 -20.12 -21.72
C SER A 119 -17.28 -20.48 -20.39
N ASP A 120 -17.27 -21.79 -20.08
CA ASP A 120 -16.63 -22.41 -18.91
C ASP A 120 -15.08 -22.36 -19.02
N ASP A 121 -14.49 -21.18 -19.25
CA ASP A 121 -13.03 -21.00 -19.33
C ASP A 121 -12.52 -20.00 -18.28
N ASP A 122 -12.96 -20.13 -17.03
CA ASP A 122 -12.52 -19.26 -15.92
C ASP A 122 -11.88 -20.07 -14.79
N GLY A 123 -10.70 -20.64 -15.06
CA GLY A 123 -9.91 -21.34 -14.05
C GLY A 123 -9.30 -20.46 -12.95
N ASP A 124 -9.33 -19.12 -13.11
CA ASP A 124 -8.74 -18.15 -12.17
C ASP A 124 -9.80 -17.29 -11.45
N ASP A 125 -11.02 -17.13 -12.00
CA ASP A 125 -12.08 -16.31 -11.41
C ASP A 125 -12.88 -17.07 -10.33
N ASP A 126 -12.93 -18.41 -10.40
CA ASP A 126 -13.56 -19.29 -9.40
C ASP A 126 -12.96 -19.14 -7.99
N ASP A 127 -11.70 -18.70 -7.89
CA ASP A 127 -11.03 -18.51 -6.61
C ASP A 127 -11.34 -17.13 -5.98
N PHE A 128 -12.01 -16.23 -6.69
CA PHE A 128 -12.35 -14.88 -6.22
C PHE A 128 -13.79 -14.73 -5.71
N VAL A 129 -13.94 -14.01 -4.60
CA VAL A 129 -15.21 -13.51 -4.09
C VAL A 129 -15.07 -12.00 -3.92
N GLY A 130 -15.57 -11.26 -4.91
CA GLY A 130 -15.34 -9.82 -5.01
C GLY A 130 -13.84 -9.51 -5.13
N VAL A 131 -13.27 -8.78 -4.17
CA VAL A 131 -11.83 -8.46 -4.15
C VAL A 131 -10.97 -9.49 -3.40
N VAL A 132 -11.58 -10.50 -2.79
CA VAL A 132 -10.89 -11.50 -1.97
C VAL A 132 -10.57 -12.71 -2.83
N ASN A 133 -9.30 -13.09 -2.92
CA ASN A 133 -8.91 -14.40 -3.43
C ASN A 133 -8.91 -15.39 -2.27
N THR A 134 -9.73 -16.43 -2.36
CA THR A 134 -9.92 -17.45 -1.33
C THR A 134 -8.76 -18.46 -1.26
N ARG A 135 -7.96 -18.55 -2.33
CA ARG A 135 -6.89 -19.54 -2.53
C ARG A 135 -5.62 -18.89 -3.06
N LEU A 136 -5.26 -17.72 -2.55
CA LEU A 136 -4.07 -16.97 -2.98
C LEU A 136 -2.80 -17.80 -2.73
N ARG A 137 -2.06 -18.11 -3.79
CA ARG A 137 -0.76 -18.78 -3.72
C ARG A 137 0.29 -17.82 -3.18
N VAL A 138 0.64 -17.99 -1.91
CA VAL A 138 1.50 -17.04 -1.19
C VAL A 138 2.90 -16.94 -1.81
N LYS A 139 3.47 -18.06 -2.27
CA LYS A 139 4.80 -18.05 -2.88
C LYS A 139 4.83 -17.21 -4.16
N ALA A 140 3.86 -17.42 -5.06
CA ALA A 140 3.76 -16.66 -6.31
C ALA A 140 3.58 -15.16 -6.06
N ALA A 141 2.77 -14.79 -5.05
CA ALA A 141 2.60 -13.39 -4.68
C ALA A 141 3.89 -12.74 -4.15
N ILE A 142 4.71 -13.49 -3.38
CA ILE A 142 6.03 -13.01 -2.92
C ILE A 142 7.01 -12.90 -4.08
N GLU A 143 7.03 -13.86 -4.99
CA GLU A 143 7.91 -13.85 -6.16
C GLU A 143 7.60 -12.67 -7.09
N SER A 144 6.31 -12.39 -7.33
CA SER A 144 5.89 -11.21 -8.10
C SER A 144 6.29 -9.89 -7.42
N ALA A 145 6.05 -9.75 -6.11
CA ALA A 145 6.48 -8.57 -5.37
C ALA A 145 8.02 -8.41 -5.33
N ALA A 146 8.75 -9.53 -5.29
CA ALA A 146 10.20 -9.56 -5.30
C ALA A 146 10.78 -9.11 -6.64
N GLU A 147 10.21 -9.54 -7.76
CA GLU A 147 10.57 -9.08 -9.10
C GLU A 147 10.43 -7.56 -9.20
N GLN A 148 9.27 -7.03 -8.83
CA GLN A 148 9.01 -5.60 -8.89
C GLN A 148 9.92 -4.77 -7.97
N ALA A 149 10.16 -5.25 -6.74
CA ALA A 149 11.08 -4.59 -5.81
C ALA A 149 12.54 -4.62 -6.32
N THR A 150 12.96 -5.71 -6.94
CA THR A 150 14.28 -5.87 -7.57
C THR A 150 14.44 -4.88 -8.70
N ASP A 151 13.45 -4.80 -9.58
CA ASP A 151 13.41 -3.89 -10.72
C ASP A 151 13.44 -2.42 -10.29
N ALA A 152 12.61 -2.04 -9.30
CA ALA A 152 12.61 -0.71 -8.74
C ALA A 152 13.98 -0.35 -8.11
N CYS A 153 14.61 -1.30 -7.41
CA CYS A 153 15.93 -1.12 -6.82
C CYS A 153 17.01 -0.95 -7.89
N ALA A 154 17.02 -1.82 -8.90
CA ALA A 154 17.97 -1.76 -10.01
C ALA A 154 17.82 -0.48 -10.83
N ARG A 155 16.60 -0.02 -11.10
CA ARG A 155 16.36 1.26 -11.78
C ARG A 155 16.90 2.45 -10.99
N ALA A 156 16.72 2.47 -9.67
CA ALA A 156 17.08 3.62 -8.85
C ALA A 156 18.55 3.63 -8.40
N LEU A 157 19.15 2.45 -8.15
CA LEU A 157 20.50 2.32 -7.63
C LEU A 157 21.48 1.73 -8.63
N GLY A 158 21.03 1.11 -9.72
CA GLY A 158 21.87 0.46 -10.73
C GLY A 158 22.18 -1.03 -10.46
N GLU A 159 21.80 -1.54 -9.29
CA GLU A 159 21.95 -2.93 -8.88
C GLU A 159 20.89 -3.27 -7.82
N ALA A 160 20.63 -4.57 -7.60
CA ALA A 160 19.70 -5.06 -6.60
C ALA A 160 20.19 -6.40 -6.03
N PRO A 161 19.97 -6.68 -4.74
CA PRO A 161 20.31 -7.97 -4.15
C PRO A 161 19.35 -9.04 -4.65
N ARG A 162 19.81 -10.30 -4.65
CA ARG A 162 18.92 -11.44 -4.87
C ARG A 162 17.92 -11.55 -3.73
N ILE A 163 16.67 -11.88 -4.03
CA ILE A 163 15.66 -12.21 -3.02
C ILE A 163 15.46 -13.73 -2.98
N GLU A 164 15.65 -14.34 -1.80
CA GLU A 164 15.56 -15.78 -1.59
C GLU A 164 14.31 -16.16 -0.79
N VAL A 165 13.37 -16.87 -1.43
CA VAL A 165 12.07 -17.18 -0.83
C VAL A 165 12.01 -18.61 -0.31
N SER A 166 11.90 -18.75 1.01
CA SER A 166 11.63 -20.00 1.73
C SER A 166 10.13 -20.08 2.11
N CYS A 167 9.32 -20.52 1.14
CA CYS A 167 7.87 -20.74 1.29
C CYS A 167 7.47 -22.10 0.72
N SER A 168 6.47 -22.75 1.33
CA SER A 168 5.88 -23.98 0.77
C SER A 168 5.01 -23.63 -0.45
N ASP A 169 5.13 -24.40 -1.52
CA ASP A 169 4.36 -24.21 -2.77
C ASP A 169 2.85 -24.41 -2.58
N SER A 170 2.44 -25.18 -1.57
CA SER A 170 1.03 -25.46 -1.26
C SER A 170 0.42 -24.49 -0.25
N LEU A 171 1.15 -23.45 0.16
CA LEU A 171 0.65 -22.48 1.13
C LEU A 171 -0.34 -21.52 0.46
N LEU A 172 -1.61 -21.74 0.76
CA LEU A 172 -2.73 -20.88 0.35
C LEU A 172 -3.16 -19.95 1.49
N LEU A 173 -3.61 -18.76 1.12
CA LEU A 173 -4.10 -17.71 1.99
C LEU A 173 -5.39 -17.11 1.41
N SER A 174 -6.46 -17.00 2.21
CA SER A 174 -7.64 -16.22 1.83
C SER A 174 -7.39 -14.76 2.21
N TYR A 175 -7.22 -13.87 1.23
CA TYR A 175 -6.86 -12.46 1.46
C TYR A 175 -7.12 -11.58 0.22
N VAL A 176 -7.02 -10.25 0.39
CA VAL A 176 -7.07 -9.28 -0.71
C VAL A 176 -5.68 -9.20 -1.37
N PRO A 177 -5.50 -9.69 -2.61
CA PRO A 177 -4.17 -9.84 -3.21
C PRO A 177 -3.41 -8.52 -3.32
N VAL A 178 -4.09 -7.45 -3.74
CA VAL A 178 -3.52 -6.11 -3.90
C VAL A 178 -2.93 -5.57 -2.60
N HIS A 179 -3.55 -5.86 -1.45
CA HIS A 179 -3.04 -5.40 -0.15
C HIS A 179 -1.78 -6.14 0.27
N LEU A 180 -1.77 -7.46 0.06
CA LEU A 180 -0.61 -8.29 0.34
C LEU A 180 0.57 -7.86 -0.56
N HIS A 181 0.30 -7.64 -1.85
CA HIS A 181 1.29 -7.19 -2.81
C HIS A 181 1.92 -5.86 -2.42
N TYR A 182 1.10 -4.84 -2.10
CA TYR A 182 1.56 -3.54 -1.63
C TYR A 182 2.54 -3.65 -0.44
N VAL A 183 2.15 -4.41 0.60
CA VAL A 183 2.97 -4.61 1.81
C VAL A 183 4.29 -5.26 1.46
N LEU A 184 4.28 -6.30 0.61
CA LEU A 184 5.49 -7.01 0.22
C LEU A 184 6.44 -6.13 -0.59
N VAL A 185 5.93 -5.42 -1.60
CA VAL A 185 6.74 -4.53 -2.43
C VAL A 185 7.40 -3.44 -1.59
N GLU A 186 6.67 -2.79 -0.70
CA GLU A 186 7.24 -1.73 0.14
C GLU A 186 8.28 -2.25 1.14
N VAL A 187 8.05 -3.41 1.76
CA VAL A 187 9.03 -4.02 2.67
C VAL A 187 10.27 -4.49 1.90
N LEU A 188 10.10 -5.13 0.74
CA LEU A 188 11.21 -5.63 -0.09
C LEU A 188 12.01 -4.49 -0.70
N LYS A 189 11.38 -3.41 -1.19
CA LYS A 189 12.07 -2.20 -1.66
C LYS A 189 12.99 -1.62 -0.58
N ASN A 190 12.48 -1.49 0.65
CA ASN A 190 13.26 -0.98 1.77
C ASN A 190 14.44 -1.91 2.12
N SER A 191 14.19 -3.22 2.14
CA SER A 191 15.21 -4.25 2.40
C SER A 191 16.31 -4.21 1.33
N CYS A 192 15.93 -4.23 0.06
CA CYS A 192 16.86 -4.15 -1.07
C CYS A 192 17.71 -2.88 -1.05
N ARG A 193 17.07 -1.73 -0.81
CA ARG A 193 17.76 -0.45 -0.70
C ARG A 193 18.80 -0.46 0.43
N ALA A 194 18.41 -0.92 1.62
CA ALA A 194 19.30 -0.95 2.78
C ALA A 194 20.53 -1.83 2.52
N THR A 195 20.35 -3.00 1.90
CA THR A 195 21.45 -3.89 1.52
C THR A 195 22.40 -3.26 0.50
N VAL A 196 21.89 -2.58 -0.53
CA VAL A 196 22.74 -1.92 -1.54
C VAL A 196 23.52 -0.75 -0.92
N GLU A 197 22.86 0.06 -0.09
CA GLU A 197 23.51 1.17 0.61
C GLU A 197 24.64 0.66 1.54
N GLN A 198 24.40 -0.44 2.25
CA GLN A 198 25.41 -1.05 3.12
C GLN A 198 26.59 -1.63 2.34
N ALA A 199 26.33 -2.41 1.30
CA ALA A 199 27.39 -2.99 0.47
C ALA A 199 28.28 -1.92 -0.16
N ARG A 200 27.72 -0.76 -0.54
CA ARG A 200 28.49 0.39 -1.04
C ARG A 200 29.38 1.01 0.03
N ASN A 201 28.84 1.18 1.24
CA ASN A 201 29.60 1.74 2.37
C ASN A 201 30.78 0.84 2.76
N GLU A 202 30.56 -0.48 2.78
CA GLU A 202 31.59 -1.46 3.15
C GLU A 202 32.49 -1.89 1.98
N ARG A 203 32.15 -1.48 0.75
CA ARG A 203 32.75 -2.00 -0.50
C ARG A 203 32.69 -3.53 -0.57
N GLY A 204 31.57 -4.07 -0.09
CA GLY A 204 31.28 -5.50 0.00
C GLY A 204 30.49 -6.04 -1.20
N LYS A 205 30.07 -7.30 -1.10
CA LYS A 205 29.13 -7.92 -2.04
C LYS A 205 27.70 -7.71 -1.54
N LEU A 206 26.74 -7.71 -2.46
CA LEU A 206 25.32 -7.71 -2.11
C LEU A 206 24.94 -9.05 -1.47
N ALA A 207 24.60 -9.01 -0.18
CA ALA A 207 23.98 -10.13 0.50
C ALA A 207 22.55 -10.35 -0.03
N PRO A 208 22.03 -11.59 -0.04
CA PRO A 208 20.64 -11.84 -0.41
C PRO A 208 19.68 -11.30 0.66
N VAL A 209 18.51 -10.85 0.23
CA VAL A 209 17.37 -10.59 1.12
C VAL A 209 16.59 -11.91 1.26
N GLU A 210 16.42 -12.40 2.48
CA GLU A 210 15.72 -13.66 2.71
C GLU A 210 14.26 -13.43 3.10
N VAL A 211 13.34 -14.20 2.51
CA VAL A 211 11.91 -14.20 2.87
C VAL A 211 11.53 -15.59 3.38
N ARG A 212 11.15 -15.71 4.65
CA ARG A 212 10.76 -16.98 5.29
C ARG A 212 9.29 -16.94 5.66
N VAL A 213 8.51 -17.92 5.20
CA VAL A 213 7.06 -17.95 5.41
C VAL A 213 6.65 -19.18 6.21
N ARG A 214 5.76 -18.99 7.20
CA ARG A 214 5.16 -20.06 7.99
C ARG A 214 3.69 -19.76 8.28
N LYS A 215 2.82 -20.75 8.02
CA LYS A 215 1.41 -20.69 8.40
C LYS A 215 1.23 -21.26 9.80
N ASP A 216 0.74 -20.42 10.72
CA ASP A 216 0.19 -20.86 12.00
C ASP A 216 -1.26 -21.30 11.76
N LYS A 217 -1.45 -22.62 11.67
CA LYS A 217 -2.77 -23.22 11.43
C LYS A 217 -3.72 -23.01 12.61
N ALA A 218 -3.22 -22.89 13.84
CA ALA A 218 -4.07 -22.75 15.02
C ALA A 218 -4.69 -21.36 15.11
N GLN A 219 -3.94 -20.33 14.69
CA GLN A 219 -4.40 -18.95 14.74
C GLN A 219 -5.01 -18.46 13.41
N GLY A 220 -4.89 -19.24 12.33
CA GLY A 220 -5.28 -18.77 11.00
C GLY A 220 -4.43 -17.58 10.54
N ILE A 221 -3.13 -17.59 10.85
CA ILE A 221 -2.20 -16.50 10.55
C ILE A 221 -1.06 -17.02 9.68
N THR A 222 -0.75 -16.33 8.60
CA THR A 222 0.49 -16.51 7.85
C THR A 222 1.51 -15.49 8.34
N ASN A 223 2.61 -15.98 8.92
CA ASN A 223 3.74 -15.17 9.33
C ASN A 223 4.79 -15.15 8.21
N MET A 224 5.28 -13.97 7.88
CA MET A 224 6.38 -13.77 6.94
C MET A 224 7.48 -12.98 7.64
N LEU A 225 8.71 -13.45 7.48
CA LEU A 225 9.90 -12.81 8.00
C LEU A 225 10.77 -12.42 6.80
N VAL A 226 10.98 -11.12 6.61
CA VAL A 226 11.94 -10.59 5.64
C VAL A 226 13.21 -10.20 6.41
N LEU A 227 14.36 -10.68 5.98
CA LEU A 227 15.66 -10.41 6.57
C LEU A 227 16.56 -9.77 5.52
N ASP A 228 17.14 -8.62 5.84
CA ASP A 228 18.20 -7.99 5.07
C ASP A 228 19.51 -7.95 5.87
N GLU A 229 20.63 -7.80 5.16
CA GLU A 229 21.94 -7.44 5.74
C GLU A 229 22.30 -5.98 5.45
N GLY A 230 21.31 -5.09 5.58
CA GLY A 230 21.56 -3.66 5.55
C GLY A 230 22.24 -3.15 6.81
N SER A 231 22.40 -1.82 6.92
CA SER A 231 22.95 -1.18 8.14
C SER A 231 22.10 -1.38 9.40
N GLY A 232 20.87 -1.88 9.25
CA GLY A 232 19.89 -1.98 10.33
C GLY A 232 19.29 -0.63 10.72
N LEU A 233 18.10 -0.66 11.32
CA LEU A 233 17.54 0.50 12.02
C LEU A 233 18.20 0.64 13.41
N ARG A 234 18.53 1.84 13.86
CA ARG A 234 18.88 2.03 15.28
C ARG A 234 17.65 1.82 16.17
N GLU A 235 17.86 1.49 17.43
CA GLU A 235 16.75 1.29 18.39
C GLU A 235 15.83 2.54 18.47
N ASP A 236 16.40 3.75 18.41
CA ASP A 236 15.64 5.01 18.39
C ASP A 236 14.88 5.27 17.07
N GLU A 237 15.17 4.51 16.02
CA GLU A 237 14.56 4.65 14.69
C GLU A 237 13.43 3.65 14.44
N VAL A 238 13.36 2.55 15.21
CA VAL A 238 12.35 1.51 15.02
C VAL A 238 10.93 2.07 15.08
N ASP A 239 10.63 2.86 16.11
CA ASP A 239 9.30 3.47 16.25
C ASP A 239 9.09 4.58 15.20
N ARG A 240 10.15 5.34 14.89
CA ARG A 240 10.11 6.43 13.89
C ARG A 240 9.92 5.92 12.47
N ALA A 241 10.27 4.66 12.19
CA ALA A 241 10.04 4.02 10.89
C ALA A 241 8.56 3.97 10.51
N PHE A 242 7.66 4.06 11.50
CA PHE A 242 6.22 4.12 11.30
C PHE A 242 5.62 5.54 11.41
N THR A 243 6.44 6.58 11.55
CA THR A 243 5.98 7.97 11.51
C THR A 243 5.82 8.44 10.06
N TYR A 244 4.68 9.04 9.72
CA TYR A 244 4.43 9.52 8.37
C TYR A 244 5.41 10.63 7.99
N GLY A 245 5.94 10.56 6.77
CA GLY A 245 6.92 11.52 6.26
C GLY A 245 8.32 11.37 6.85
N TRP A 246 8.57 10.37 7.71
CA TRP A 246 9.93 10.04 8.13
C TRP A 246 10.60 9.14 7.08
N THR A 247 11.85 9.43 6.75
CA THR A 247 12.64 8.61 5.83
C THR A 247 14.13 8.78 6.11
N THR A 248 14.91 7.73 5.86
CA THR A 248 16.37 7.76 5.85
C THR A 248 16.94 8.11 4.48
N ALA A 249 16.10 8.22 3.45
CA ALA A 249 16.54 8.58 2.11
C ALA A 249 17.05 10.02 2.06
N ILE A 250 18.26 10.21 1.54
CA ILE A 250 18.77 11.54 1.20
C ILE A 250 17.95 12.03 0.00
N GLN A 251 16.96 12.90 0.25
CA GLN A 251 16.19 13.49 -0.83
C GLN A 251 17.00 14.59 -1.52
N PRO A 252 17.26 14.51 -2.84
CA PRO A 252 17.60 15.72 -3.59
C PRO A 252 16.42 16.70 -3.48
N ARG A 253 16.68 17.98 -3.17
CA ARG A 253 15.61 18.99 -3.11
C ARG A 253 14.88 18.98 -4.46
N PRO A 254 13.58 18.66 -4.52
CA PRO A 254 12.90 18.63 -5.79
C PRO A 254 12.68 20.06 -6.30
N ARG A 255 12.88 20.29 -7.59
CA ARG A 255 12.21 21.42 -8.27
C ARG A 255 10.73 21.06 -8.31
N GLN A 256 9.85 21.97 -7.89
CA GLN A 256 8.41 21.75 -7.66
C GLN A 256 7.65 21.06 -8.81
N SER A 257 8.16 21.08 -10.04
CA SER A 257 7.53 20.44 -11.21
C SER A 257 7.86 18.94 -11.39
N SER A 258 9.01 18.44 -10.93
CA SER A 258 9.50 17.12 -11.39
C SER A 258 8.86 15.91 -10.69
N MET A 259 8.17 16.09 -9.56
CA MET A 259 7.66 14.96 -8.77
C MET A 259 6.30 14.46 -9.24
N LEU A 260 5.48 15.33 -9.84
CA LEU A 260 4.24 14.94 -10.52
C LEU A 260 4.55 14.43 -11.94
N ASP A 261 5.50 15.07 -12.65
CA ASP A 261 5.93 14.64 -13.99
C ASP A 261 6.66 13.29 -13.99
N ALA A 262 7.42 12.96 -12.93
CA ALA A 262 8.06 11.65 -12.78
C ALA A 262 7.08 10.50 -12.46
N ILE A 263 5.85 10.83 -12.06
CA ILE A 263 4.76 9.88 -11.80
C ILE A 263 3.72 9.94 -12.94
N GLY A 264 3.80 10.94 -13.83
CA GLY A 264 2.87 11.17 -14.94
C GLY A 264 3.49 11.03 -16.33
N GLY A 265 4.57 10.26 -16.46
CA GLY A 265 5.27 10.02 -17.73
C GLY A 265 4.39 9.25 -18.71
N ASP A 266 4.05 9.90 -19.83
CA ASP A 266 3.26 9.42 -20.97
C ASP A 266 3.54 7.97 -21.39
N GLY A 267 2.62 7.08 -21.03
CA GLY A 267 2.55 5.68 -21.45
C GLY A 267 1.09 5.25 -21.50
N GLY A 268 0.41 5.54 -22.62
CA GLY A 268 -0.99 5.21 -22.81
C GLY A 268 -1.29 3.70 -22.68
N GLY A 269 -2.25 3.37 -21.81
CA GLY A 269 -2.89 2.06 -21.76
C GLY A 269 -2.90 1.42 -20.36
N VAL A 270 -4.09 1.41 -19.74
CA VAL A 270 -4.50 0.56 -18.59
C VAL A 270 -3.86 0.91 -17.21
N GLY A 271 -4.61 1.62 -16.37
CA GLY A 271 -4.63 1.41 -14.91
C GLY A 271 -3.46 1.95 -14.07
N THR A 272 -3.23 3.26 -14.07
CA THR A 272 -2.30 4.00 -13.17
C THR A 272 -2.51 3.77 -11.67
N ASN A 273 -3.62 3.16 -11.26
CA ASN A 273 -3.99 2.98 -9.85
C ASN A 273 -3.80 1.57 -9.30
N ALA A 274 -3.69 0.59 -10.20
CA ALA A 274 -2.89 -0.57 -9.88
C ALA A 274 -1.50 -0.05 -9.52
N ALA A 275 -0.84 0.79 -10.32
CA ALA A 275 0.55 1.23 -10.10
C ALA A 275 0.89 1.81 -8.70
N LEU A 276 -0.01 2.52 -8.01
CA LEU A 276 0.24 3.01 -6.63
C LEU A 276 0.05 1.94 -5.53
N LEU A 277 -0.88 0.99 -5.73
CA LEU A 277 -1.07 -0.16 -4.83
C LEU A 277 -0.19 -1.36 -5.20
N SER A 278 0.23 -1.39 -6.45
CA SER A 278 1.15 -2.31 -7.11
C SER A 278 2.59 -1.91 -6.80
N GLY A 279 2.88 -0.62 -6.62
CA GLY A 279 4.23 -0.10 -6.38
C GLY A 279 5.05 0.14 -7.65
N ASP A 280 4.41 0.13 -8.83
CA ASP A 280 5.05 0.06 -10.15
C ASP A 280 5.74 1.38 -10.57
N GLU A 281 5.20 2.52 -10.12
CA GLU A 281 5.71 3.86 -10.46
C GLU A 281 6.11 4.69 -9.24
N ALA A 282 5.99 4.14 -8.03
CA ALA A 282 6.41 4.84 -6.82
C ALA A 282 7.94 4.82 -6.71
N PRO A 283 8.61 5.99 -6.52
CA PRO A 283 10.07 6.03 -6.35
C PRO A 283 10.55 5.05 -5.27
N LEU A 284 11.75 4.48 -5.45
CA LEU A 284 12.31 3.44 -4.56
C LEU A 284 12.19 3.81 -3.07
N ALA A 285 12.42 5.09 -2.76
CA ALA A 285 12.17 5.68 -1.47
C ALA A 285 11.82 7.16 -1.65
N GLY A 286 11.21 7.77 -0.64
CA GLY A 286 11.07 9.23 -0.63
C GLY A 286 10.04 9.71 0.36
N LEU A 287 8.77 9.39 0.15
CA LEU A 287 7.70 10.11 0.84
C LEU A 287 7.51 9.72 2.31
N GLY A 288 8.06 8.59 2.77
CA GLY A 288 7.96 8.17 4.18
C GLY A 288 6.56 7.70 4.59
N PHE A 289 5.78 7.16 3.64
CA PHE A 289 4.43 6.62 3.87
C PHE A 289 4.37 5.10 3.78
N GLY A 290 5.38 4.44 3.20
CA GLY A 290 5.39 2.99 2.93
C GLY A 290 5.13 2.13 4.15
N LEU A 291 6.09 2.07 5.10
CA LEU A 291 5.96 1.25 6.31
C LEU A 291 4.71 1.56 7.17
N PRO A 292 4.35 2.84 7.46
CA PRO A 292 3.10 3.15 8.15
C PRO A 292 1.87 2.59 7.43
N LEU A 293 1.76 2.78 6.12
CA LEU A 293 0.63 2.33 5.34
C LEU A 293 0.59 0.80 5.18
N SER A 294 1.74 0.16 4.99
CA SER A 294 1.86 -1.31 5.01
C SER A 294 1.34 -1.88 6.33
N ARG A 295 1.66 -1.23 7.46
CA ARG A 295 1.16 -1.64 8.78
C ARG A 295 -0.35 -1.49 8.89
N LEU A 296 -0.92 -0.40 8.36
CA LEU A 296 -2.38 -0.22 8.30
C LEU A 296 -3.05 -1.35 7.49
N TYR A 297 -2.52 -1.70 6.31
CA TYR A 297 -3.05 -2.79 5.50
C TYR A 297 -3.03 -4.15 6.22
N CYS A 298 -1.97 -4.44 6.98
CA CYS A 298 -1.92 -5.65 7.79
C CYS A 298 -2.94 -5.60 8.94
N ARG A 299 -3.02 -4.48 9.66
CA ARG A 299 -3.89 -4.32 10.84
C ARG A 299 -5.37 -4.31 10.51
N TYR A 300 -5.75 -3.80 9.34
CA TYR A 300 -7.13 -3.72 8.91
C TYR A 300 -7.87 -5.05 9.02
N PHE A 301 -7.18 -6.17 8.71
CA PHE A 301 -7.73 -7.52 8.82
C PHE A 301 -7.23 -8.30 10.05
N GLY A 302 -6.71 -7.61 11.08
CA GLY A 302 -6.27 -8.23 12.33
C GLY A 302 -4.89 -8.90 12.27
N GLY A 303 -4.05 -8.48 11.33
CA GLY A 303 -2.62 -8.74 11.26
C GLY A 303 -1.77 -7.64 11.92
N ASP A 304 -0.46 -7.60 11.63
CA ASP A 304 0.44 -6.51 12.04
C ASP A 304 1.73 -6.55 11.20
N LEU A 305 2.44 -5.42 11.15
CA LEU A 305 3.80 -5.32 10.63
C LEU A 305 4.70 -4.75 11.74
N LYS A 306 5.82 -5.42 12.00
CA LYS A 306 6.87 -4.96 12.92
C LYS A 306 8.22 -5.01 12.23
N VAL A 307 9.10 -4.08 12.57
CA VAL A 307 10.50 -4.08 12.16
C VAL A 307 11.38 -4.16 13.40
N LEU A 308 12.44 -4.93 13.34
CA LEU A 308 13.37 -5.16 14.44
C LEU A 308 14.81 -5.14 13.91
N PRO A 309 15.75 -4.47 14.59
CA PRO A 309 17.16 -4.60 14.24
C PRO A 309 17.66 -6.02 14.52
N VAL A 310 18.48 -6.55 13.60
CA VAL A 310 19.13 -7.87 13.75
C VAL A 310 20.57 -7.64 14.16
N GLY A 311 20.79 -7.26 15.42
CA GLY A 311 22.11 -6.81 15.87
C GLY A 311 22.48 -5.44 15.28
N LEU A 312 23.30 -4.67 16.01
CA LEU A 312 23.66 -3.32 15.58
C LEU A 312 24.57 -3.40 14.34
N GLY A 313 24.10 -2.86 13.21
CA GLY A 313 24.88 -2.80 11.98
C GLY A 313 24.83 -4.06 11.11
N CYS A 314 24.08 -5.12 11.49
CA CYS A 314 24.07 -6.37 10.72
C CYS A 314 22.82 -6.55 9.85
N GLY A 315 21.72 -5.84 10.10
CA GLY A 315 20.53 -5.96 9.28
C GLY A 315 19.22 -5.58 9.97
N THR A 316 18.12 -5.76 9.24
CA THR A 316 16.75 -5.58 9.73
C THR A 316 15.91 -6.83 9.50
N ALA A 317 15.01 -7.12 10.44
CA ALA A 317 13.98 -8.12 10.34
C ALA A 317 12.61 -7.44 10.27
N ALA A 318 11.88 -7.62 9.16
CA ALA A 318 10.47 -7.24 9.07
C ALA A 318 9.58 -8.47 9.29
N LEU A 319 8.79 -8.43 10.36
CA LEU A 319 7.82 -9.46 10.72
C LEU A 319 6.43 -9.01 10.26
N ILE A 320 5.92 -9.65 9.21
CA ILE A 320 4.59 -9.40 8.65
C ILE A 320 3.65 -10.52 9.09
N ARG A 321 2.48 -10.17 9.60
CA ARG A 321 1.43 -11.10 9.97
C ARG A 321 0.18 -10.80 9.15
N PHE A 322 -0.26 -11.78 8.35
CA PHE A 322 -1.54 -11.73 7.65
C PHE A 322 -2.50 -12.73 8.26
N ARG A 323 -3.66 -12.25 8.71
CA ARG A 323 -4.76 -13.12 9.17
C ARG A 323 -5.56 -13.58 7.95
N HIS A 324 -5.89 -14.87 7.91
CA HIS A 324 -6.77 -15.42 6.87
C HIS A 324 -8.16 -14.81 7.01
N LEU A 325 -8.75 -14.38 5.90
CA LEU A 325 -10.12 -13.88 5.89
C LEU A 325 -11.09 -15.05 6.07
N SER A 326 -12.02 -14.86 6.99
CA SER A 326 -13.05 -15.82 7.39
C SER A 326 -14.32 -15.07 7.80
N SER A 327 -15.41 -15.79 8.04
CA SER A 327 -16.67 -15.20 8.52
C SER A 327 -16.52 -14.40 9.82
N ASP A 328 -15.56 -14.75 10.66
CA ASP A 328 -15.34 -14.15 11.97
C ASP A 328 -14.29 -13.02 11.94
N THR A 329 -13.79 -12.66 10.75
CA THR A 329 -12.78 -11.62 10.62
C THR A 329 -13.39 -10.26 10.94
N GLN A 330 -13.02 -9.72 12.10
CA GLN A 330 -13.33 -8.35 12.48
C GLN A 330 -12.45 -7.37 11.69
N LEU A 331 -13.10 -6.37 11.11
CA LEU A 331 -12.42 -5.26 10.42
C LEU A 331 -12.02 -4.21 11.45
N TYR A 332 -10.76 -3.82 11.44
CA TYR A 332 -10.25 -2.77 12.30
C TYR A 332 -10.29 -1.45 11.54
N ALA A 333 -11.42 -0.75 11.63
CA ALA A 333 -11.59 0.61 11.12
C ALA A 333 -12.14 1.53 12.23
N PRO A 334 -11.60 2.75 12.40
CA PRO A 334 -12.29 3.76 13.19
C PRO A 334 -13.59 4.13 12.47
N LEU A 335 -14.72 4.02 13.19
CA LEU A 335 -16.04 4.46 12.73
C LEU A 335 -16.13 5.98 12.69
#